data_AF-A0A800ET57-F1
#
_entry.id   AF-A0A800ET57-F1
#
_cell.length_a   1.000
_cell.length_b   1.000
_cell.length_c   1.000
_cell.angle_alpha   90.00
_cell.angle_beta   90.00
_cell.angle_gamma   90.00
#
_symmetry.space_group_name_H-M   'P 1'
#
loop_
_entity.id
_entity.type
_entity.pdbx_description
1 polymer ?
#
loop_
_entity_poly.entity_id
_entity_poly.type
_entity_poly.pdbx_seq_one_letter_code
_entity_poly.pdbx_strand_id
1 'polypeptide(L)'
;MQEIYFRKGFGLRSEVQPIIDGEYHSALVESIRALGYRRVIGDVTVRLSLKFGFCYGVDRAIDYAYETRKKFPDRTIRLVGEIIHR
;
A
#
# COMPACT_ATOMS: atom_id res chain seq x y z
N MET A 1 32.24 2.11 -6.42
CA MET A 1 31.79 1.75 -5.05
C MET A 1 30.33 1.38 -5.15
N GLN A 2 29.94 0.16 -4.77
CA GLN A 2 28.52 -0.25 -4.81
C GLN A 2 27.78 0.44 -3.66
N GLU A 3 26.60 1.01 -3.94
CA GLU A 3 25.71 1.52 -2.90
C GLU A 3 25.26 0.35 -2.03
N ILE A 4 25.53 0.42 -0.73
CA ILE A 4 25.13 -0.57 0.28
C ILE A 4 23.92 -0.09 1.11
N TYR A 5 23.46 1.14 0.88
CA TYR A 5 22.36 1.75 1.63
C TYR A 5 21.36 2.43 0.69
N PHE A 6 20.14 1.89 0.64
CA PHE A 6 19.12 2.28 -0.34
C PHE A 6 18.02 3.11 0.33
N ARG A 7 18.06 4.45 0.18
CA ARG A 7 17.04 5.37 0.72
C ARG A 7 15.86 5.64 -0.22
N LYS A 8 15.91 5.13 -1.44
CA LYS A 8 14.92 5.38 -2.50
C LYS A 8 14.24 4.12 -3.01
N GLY A 9 14.53 2.96 -2.42
CA GLY A 9 14.13 1.66 -2.94
C GLY A 9 15.13 1.13 -3.99
N PHE A 10 14.70 0.11 -4.72
CA PHE A 10 15.45 -0.60 -5.77
C PHE A 10 15.01 -0.20 -7.19
N GLY A 11 14.08 0.75 -7.34
CA GLY A 11 13.58 1.20 -8.63
C GLY A 11 12.69 0.18 -9.33
N LEU A 12 12.06 -0.70 -8.56
CA LEU A 12 11.19 -1.78 -9.06
C LEU A 12 9.71 -1.45 -8.91
N ARG A 13 9.38 -0.20 -8.58
CA ARG A 13 8.01 0.26 -8.30
C ARG A 13 7.01 -0.16 -9.36
N SER A 14 7.33 0.03 -10.65
CA SER A 14 6.43 -0.35 -11.75
C SER A 14 6.11 -1.85 -11.81
N GLU A 15 7.01 -2.70 -11.29
CA GLU A 15 6.81 -4.15 -11.24
C GLU A 15 5.99 -4.59 -10.03
N VAL A 16 6.08 -3.86 -8.91
CA VAL A 16 5.37 -4.21 -7.67
C VAL A 16 4.02 -3.51 -7.53
N GLN A 17 3.83 -2.36 -8.18
CA GLN A 17 2.59 -1.58 -8.11
C GLN A 17 1.33 -2.39 -8.47
N PRO A 18 1.31 -3.24 -9.53
CA PRO A 18 0.11 -4.02 -9.85
C PRO A 18 -0.29 -5.01 -8.74
N ILE A 19 0.69 -5.54 -8.01
CA ILE A 19 0.44 -6.46 -6.89
C ILE A 19 -0.14 -5.68 -5.71
N ILE A 20 0.49 -4.55 -5.38
CA ILE A 20 0.05 -3.64 -4.31
C ILE A 20 -1.38 -3.14 -4.59
N ASP A 21 -1.66 -2.69 -5.80
CA ASP A 21 -2.99 -2.22 -6.19
C ASP A 21 -4.03 -3.34 -6.05
N GLY A 22 -3.69 -4.58 -6.41
CA GLY A 22 -4.57 -5.73 -6.26
C GLY A 22 -4.88 -6.10 -4.80
N GLU A 23 -3.96 -5.84 -3.88
CA GLU A 23 -4.10 -6.20 -2.47
C GLU A 23 -4.71 -5.07 -1.63
N TYR A 24 -4.49 -3.81 -2.00
CA TYR A 24 -4.87 -2.65 -1.19
C TYR A 24 -5.96 -1.77 -1.81
N HIS A 25 -6.31 -1.92 -3.09
CA HIS A 25 -7.47 -1.23 -3.67
C HIS A 25 -8.75 -2.06 -3.55
N SER A 26 -9.84 -1.39 -3.16
CA SER A 26 -11.15 -2.02 -3.00
C SER A 26 -12.16 -1.40 -3.95
N ALA A 27 -12.72 -2.22 -4.85
CA ALA A 27 -13.80 -1.80 -5.73
C ALA A 27 -15.04 -1.28 -4.96
N LEU A 28 -15.28 -1.80 -3.75
CA LEU A 28 -16.34 -1.31 -2.88
C LEU A 28 -16.08 0.13 -2.45
N VAL A 29 -14.87 0.43 -1.97
CA VAL A 29 -14.47 1.77 -1.56
C VAL A 29 -14.60 2.74 -2.73
N GLU A 30 -14.10 2.37 -3.91
CA GLU A 30 -14.22 3.20 -5.11
C GLU A 30 -15.69 3.44 -5.51
N SER A 31 -16.55 2.42 -5.39
CA SER A 31 -17.98 2.59 -5.65
C SER A 31 -18.65 3.60 -4.69
N ILE A 32 -18.23 3.65 -3.42
CA ILE A 32 -18.78 4.60 -2.44
C ILE A 32 -18.25 6.01 -2.69
N ARG A 33 -16.98 6.15 -3.10
CA ARG A 33 -16.39 7.45 -3.50
C ARG A 33 -17.11 8.02 -4.71
N ALA A 34 -17.37 7.20 -5.73
CA ALA A 34 -18.11 7.60 -6.94
C ALA A 34 -19.53 8.10 -6.64
N LEU A 35 -20.15 7.64 -5.54
CA LEU A 35 -21.47 8.08 -5.06
C LEU A 35 -21.41 9.31 -4.13
N GLY A 36 -20.29 10.02 -4.08
CA GLY A 36 -20.14 11.19 -3.22
C GLY A 36 -19.92 10.83 -1.75
N TYR A 37 -19.17 9.75 -1.48
CA TYR A 37 -18.79 9.29 -0.14
C TYR A 37 -19.97 8.87 0.75
N ARG A 38 -21.13 8.60 0.15
CA ARG A 38 -22.33 8.13 0.85
C ARG A 38 -23.00 7.05 0.03
N ARG A 39 -23.34 5.93 0.67
CA ARG A 39 -24.09 4.83 0.05
C ARG A 39 -25.21 4.36 0.98
N VAL A 40 -26.41 4.18 0.44
CA VAL A 40 -27.56 3.64 1.17
C VAL A 40 -27.82 2.21 0.70
N ILE A 41 -28.00 1.28 1.64
CA ILE A 41 -28.25 -0.14 1.40
C ILE A 41 -29.42 -0.54 2.31
N GLY A 42 -30.62 -0.61 1.74
CA GLY A 42 -31.84 -0.77 2.53
C GLY A 42 -32.03 0.40 3.49
N ASP A 43 -32.06 0.09 4.79
CA ASP A 43 -32.13 1.03 5.90
C ASP A 43 -30.76 1.48 6.43
N VAL A 44 -29.66 0.90 5.95
CA VAL A 44 -28.29 1.24 6.36
C VAL A 44 -27.71 2.36 5.49
N THR A 45 -27.12 3.37 6.12
CA THR A 45 -26.34 4.41 5.43
C THR A 45 -24.86 4.29 5.78
N VAL A 46 -24.03 4.01 4.79
CA VAL A 46 -22.56 4.04 4.88
C VAL A 46 -22.07 5.43 4.50
N ARG A 47 -21.22 6.03 5.33
CA ARG A 47 -20.51 7.28 5.04
C ARG A 47 -19.01 7.02 5.07
N LEU A 48 -18.33 7.40 4.01
CA LEU A 48 -16.88 7.28 3.90
C LEU A 48 -16.23 8.64 4.23
N SER A 49 -15.18 8.64 5.05
CA SER A 49 -14.42 9.87 5.29
C SER A 49 -13.80 10.36 3.99
N LEU A 50 -13.72 11.69 3.80
CA LEU A 50 -13.00 12.29 2.67
C LEU A 50 -11.48 12.07 2.76
N LYS A 51 -10.97 11.91 3.99
CA LYS A 51 -9.57 11.67 4.29
C LYS A 51 -9.46 10.34 5.03
N PHE A 52 -9.16 9.28 4.29
CA PHE A 52 -8.92 7.94 4.80
C PHE A 52 -7.87 7.25 3.92
N GLY A 53 -7.28 6.18 4.44
CA GLY A 53 -6.22 5.43 3.75
C GLY A 53 -4.87 5.60 4.44
N PHE A 54 -3.84 5.11 3.78
CA PHE A 54 -2.47 5.17 4.29
C PHE A 54 -1.87 6.56 4.17
N CYS A 55 -0.97 6.86 5.11
CA CYS A 55 -0.12 8.02 4.96
C CYS A 55 1.06 7.67 4.05
N TYR A 56 1.70 8.69 3.49
CA TYR A 56 2.86 8.53 2.62
C TYR A 56 3.98 7.67 3.23
N GLY A 57 4.18 7.75 4.55
CA GLY A 57 5.18 6.91 5.24
C GLY A 57 4.87 5.42 5.15
N VAL A 58 3.59 5.06 5.26
CA VAL A 58 3.12 3.67 5.12
C VAL A 58 3.23 3.21 3.66
N ASP A 59 2.82 4.03 2.69
CA ASP A 59 2.95 3.70 1.26
C ASP A 59 4.41 3.40 0.88
N ARG A 60 5.35 4.25 1.34
CA ARG A 60 6.79 4.01 1.12
C ARG A 60 7.28 2.71 1.78
N ALA A 61 6.78 2.39 2.96
CA ALA A 61 7.18 1.21 3.69
C ALA A 61 6.70 -0.06 2.97
N ILE A 62 5.49 -0.04 2.40
CA ILE A 62 4.95 -1.09 1.53
C ILE A 62 5.82 -1.22 0.28
N ASP A 63 6.08 -0.12 -0.44
CA ASP A 63 6.95 -0.14 -1.64
C ASP A 63 8.29 -0.82 -1.34
N TYR A 64 8.96 -0.44 -0.25
CA TYR A 64 10.25 -1.05 0.12
C TYR A 64 10.15 -2.54 0.42
N ALA A 65 9.11 -2.97 1.11
CA ALA A 65 8.93 -4.39 1.44
C ALA A 65 8.78 -5.23 0.17
N TYR A 66 7.93 -4.79 -0.77
CA TYR A 66 7.67 -5.51 -2.02
C TYR A 66 8.88 -5.46 -2.94
N GLU A 67 9.51 -4.29 -3.11
CA GLU A 67 10.72 -4.17 -3.93
C GLU A 67 11.86 -5.03 -3.36
N THR A 68 12.03 -5.09 -2.03
CA THR A 68 13.05 -5.94 -1.40
C THR A 68 12.79 -7.42 -1.66
N ARG A 69 11.53 -7.88 -1.51
CA ARG A 69 11.14 -9.26 -1.82
C ARG A 69 11.34 -9.58 -3.30
N LYS A 70 10.97 -8.67 -4.19
CA LYS A 70 11.15 -8.84 -5.64
C LYS A 70 12.63 -8.92 -6.02
N LYS A 71 13.47 -8.05 -5.43
CA LYS A 71 14.91 -8.00 -5.71
C LYS A 71 15.67 -9.20 -5.17
N PHE A 72 15.25 -9.72 -4.02
CA PHE A 72 15.90 -10.82 -3.31
C PHE A 72 14.91 -11.94 -2.97
N PRO A 73 14.38 -12.65 -3.98
CA PRO A 73 13.32 -13.63 -3.78
C PRO A 73 13.74 -14.75 -2.82
N ASP A 74 14.99 -15.21 -2.93
CA ASP A 74 15.51 -16.37 -2.19
C ASP A 74 16.21 -16.01 -0.87
N ARG A 75 16.26 -14.73 -0.50
CA ARG A 75 16.92 -14.30 0.74
C ARG A 75 15.91 -14.13 1.86
N THR A 76 16.35 -14.45 3.08
CA THR A 76 15.61 -14.07 4.29
C THR A 76 15.70 -12.56 4.48
N ILE A 77 14.54 -11.91 4.45
CA ILE A 77 14.40 -10.48 4.73
C ILE A 77 14.15 -10.31 6.23
N ARG A 78 14.95 -9.48 6.88
CA ARG A 78 14.83 -9.20 8.33
C ARG A 78 14.38 -7.75 8.51
N LEU A 79 13.34 -7.56 9.30
CA LEU A 79 12.91 -6.24 9.77
C LEU A 79 13.49 -6.03 11.18
N VAL A 80 14.03 -4.84 11.42
CA VAL A 80 14.65 -4.49 12.73
C VAL A 80 13.58 -4.04 13.75
N GLY A 81 12.35 -3.84 13.29
CA GLY A 81 11.18 -3.52 14.10
C GLY A 81 9.90 -3.63 13.27
N GLU A 82 8.80 -3.13 13.82
CA GLU A 82 7.54 -3.04 13.06
C GLU A 82 7.68 -2.02 11.92
N ILE A 83 7.32 -2.43 10.72
CA ILE A 83 7.41 -1.59 9.51
C ILE A 83 6.22 -0.61 9.40
N ILE A 84 5.08 -0.99 9.97
CA ILE A 84 3.86 -0.19 10.07
C ILE A 84 3.26 -0.50 11.45
N HIS A 85 2.92 0.54 12.21
CA HIS A 85 2.20 0.42 13.47
C HIS A 85 0.76 0.88 13.25
N ARG A 86 -0.23 0.06 13.62
CA ARG A 86 -1.67 0.36 13.42
C ARG A 86 -2.30 0.87 14.70
#